data_AF-A0A7L0UC86-F1
#
_entry.id   AF-A0A7L0UC86-F1
#
_cell.length_a   1.000
_cell.length_b   1.000
_cell.length_c   1.000
_cell.angle_alpha   90.00
_cell.angle_beta   90.00
_cell.angle_gamma   90.00
#
_symmetry.space_group_name_H-M   'P 1'
#
loop_
_entity.id
_entity.type
_entity.pdbx_description
1 polymer ?
#
loop_
_entity_poly.entity_id
_entity_poly.type
_entity_poly.pdbx_seq_one_letter_code
_entity_poly.pdbx_strand_id
1 'polypeptide(L)'
;FPVLPELKLLCGADFLQTFKTPNLWKEEHIKEIVEKFGLVCISRAGSDPAQYVNESDLLTKFQHNIFLVKEWIQNEISATQIRYALCRGLSVKYLVPDSVISYIAHHNIYTEESERKNEGDLLQPLKLHNTTVNPLND
;
A
#
# COMPACT_ATOMS: atom_id res chain seq x y z
N PHE A 1 -3.74 -36.09 5.80
CA PHE A 1 -2.66 -35.16 6.20
C PHE A 1 -3.30 -33.85 6.62
N PRO A 2 -2.94 -33.24 7.76
CA PRO A 2 -3.47 -31.94 8.14
C PRO A 2 -2.94 -30.87 7.19
N VAL A 3 -3.83 -30.06 6.63
CA VAL A 3 -3.45 -28.88 5.85
C VAL A 3 -2.94 -27.83 6.84
N LEU A 4 -1.70 -27.36 6.66
CA LEU A 4 -1.15 -26.28 7.47
C LEU A 4 -1.66 -24.93 6.93
N PRO A 5 -1.91 -23.93 7.79
CA PRO A 5 -2.32 -22.61 7.33
C PRO A 5 -1.19 -21.93 6.55
N GLU A 6 -1.57 -21.18 5.51
CA GLU A 6 -0.66 -20.35 4.72
C GLU A 6 -0.81 -18.87 5.10
N LEU A 7 0.29 -18.13 5.06
CA LEU A 7 0.31 -16.67 5.20
C LEU A 7 0.40 -16.04 3.81
N LYS A 8 -0.52 -15.12 3.50
CA LYS A 8 -0.50 -14.32 2.26
C LYS A 8 -0.65 -12.84 2.56
N LEU A 9 -0.04 -11.99 1.73
CA LEU A 9 -0.17 -10.54 1.83
C LEU A 9 -1.43 -10.07 1.12
N LEU A 10 -2.39 -9.50 1.87
CA LEU A 10 -3.56 -8.82 1.29
C LEU A 10 -3.22 -7.36 0.98
N CYS A 11 -3.43 -6.93 -0.25
CA CYS A 11 -3.16 -5.55 -0.66
C CYS A 11 -4.09 -5.07 -1.79
N GLY A 12 -4.07 -3.76 -2.05
CA GLY A 12 -4.69 -3.16 -3.23
C GLY A 12 -3.79 -3.15 -4.46
N ALA A 13 -4.38 -2.88 -5.62
CA ALA A 13 -3.65 -2.70 -6.88
C ALA A 13 -2.63 -1.55 -6.84
N ASP A 14 -2.95 -0.49 -6.10
CA ASP A 14 -2.06 0.65 -5.83
C ASP A 14 -0.77 0.21 -5.13
N PHE A 15 -0.87 -0.65 -4.12
CA PHE A 15 0.29 -1.23 -3.44
C PHE A 15 1.13 -2.10 -4.38
N LEU A 16 0.50 -2.98 -5.17
CA LEU A 16 1.21 -3.87 -6.10
C LEU A 16 2.03 -3.08 -7.14
N GLN A 17 1.48 -1.96 -7.63
CA GLN A 17 2.19 -1.07 -8.57
C GLN A 17 3.46 -0.47 -7.97
N THR A 18 3.50 -0.27 -6.65
CA THR A 18 4.68 0.30 -5.99
C THR A 18 5.92 -0.58 -6.08
N PHE A 19 5.80 -1.87 -6.42
CA PHE A 19 6.96 -2.73 -6.70
C PHE A 19 7.82 -2.22 -7.86
N LYS A 20 7.24 -1.42 -8.77
CA LYS A 20 7.98 -0.78 -9.86
C LYS A 20 8.61 0.55 -9.46
N THR A 21 8.30 1.08 -8.27
CA THR A 21 8.86 2.35 -7.79
C THR A 21 10.35 2.17 -7.48
N PRO A 22 11.26 2.88 -8.18
CA PRO A 22 12.69 2.74 -7.96
C PRO A 22 13.07 2.97 -6.50
N ASN A 23 13.95 2.12 -5.97
CA ASN A 23 14.50 2.21 -4.60
C ASN A 23 13.48 2.06 -3.46
N LEU A 24 12.21 1.79 -3.75
CA LEU A 24 11.20 1.60 -2.71
C LEU A 24 11.24 0.17 -2.15
N TRP A 25 11.50 -0.79 -3.03
CA TRP A 25 11.54 -2.21 -2.72
C TRP A 25 12.87 -2.81 -3.13
N LYS A 26 13.40 -3.68 -2.27
CA LYS A 26 14.51 -4.55 -2.65
C LYS A 26 13.94 -5.72 -3.45
N GLU A 27 14.60 -6.08 -4.54
CA GLU A 27 14.14 -7.14 -5.44
C GLU A 27 14.05 -8.50 -4.72
N GLU A 28 14.98 -8.78 -3.80
CA GLU A 28 14.96 -9.99 -2.98
C GLU A 28 13.74 -10.07 -2.06
N HIS A 29 13.25 -8.93 -1.55
CA HIS A 29 12.05 -8.90 -0.70
C HIS A 29 10.79 -9.13 -1.54
N ILE A 30 10.70 -8.54 -2.74
CA ILE A 30 9.58 -8.79 -3.66
C ILE A 30 9.52 -10.28 -3.98
N LYS A 31 10.67 -10.87 -4.35
CA LYS A 31 10.78 -12.29 -4.65
C LYS A 31 10.30 -13.15 -3.48
N GLU A 32 10.77 -12.88 -2.26
CA GLU A 32 10.36 -13.64 -1.07
C GLU A 32 8.85 -13.57 -0.82
N ILE A 33 8.25 -12.37 -0.96
CA ILE A 33 6.80 -12.19 -0.80
C ILE A 33 6.04 -13.08 -1.78
N VAL A 34 6.37 -13.04 -3.09
CA VAL A 34 5.59 -13.76 -4.11
C VAL A 34 5.93 -15.25 -4.20
N GLU A 35 7.14 -15.65 -3.83
CA GLU A 35 7.59 -17.04 -3.87
C GLU A 35 7.15 -17.83 -2.62
N LYS A 36 7.43 -17.32 -1.42
CA LYS A 36 7.24 -18.08 -0.16
C LYS A 36 5.86 -17.92 0.45
N PHE A 37 5.25 -16.74 0.35
CA PHE A 37 4.00 -16.41 1.03
C PHE A 37 2.84 -16.35 0.03
N GLY A 38 2.96 -15.48 -0.96
CA GLY A 38 1.94 -15.17 -1.93
C GLY A 38 1.20 -13.88 -1.61
N LEU A 39 0.46 -13.41 -2.60
CA LEU A 39 -0.16 -12.10 -2.59
C LEU A 39 -1.62 -12.22 -3.03
N VAL A 40 -2.52 -11.53 -2.32
CA VAL A 40 -3.94 -11.38 -2.69
C VAL A 40 -4.17 -9.91 -2.99
N CYS A 41 -4.31 -9.57 -4.26
CA CYS A 41 -4.46 -8.20 -4.75
C CYS A 41 -5.91 -7.90 -5.09
N ILE A 42 -6.51 -6.91 -4.43
CA ILE A 42 -7.85 -6.42 -4.76
C ILE A 42 -7.72 -5.32 -5.82
N SER A 43 -8.39 -5.50 -6.97
CA SER A 43 -8.44 -4.48 -8.03
C SER A 43 -9.22 -3.25 -7.58
N ARG A 44 -8.81 -2.05 -8.02
CA ARG A 44 -9.61 -0.82 -7.90
C ARG A 44 -10.00 -0.26 -9.27
N ALA A 45 -10.97 0.65 -9.30
CA ALA A 45 -11.38 1.32 -10.53
C ALA A 45 -10.17 1.93 -11.28
N GLY A 46 -10.00 1.61 -12.57
CA GLY A 46 -8.92 2.16 -13.39
C GLY A 46 -7.53 1.56 -13.18
N SER A 47 -7.43 0.48 -12.39
CA SER A 47 -6.19 -0.30 -12.25
C SER A 47 -6.34 -1.67 -12.93
N ASP A 48 -5.31 -2.13 -13.64
CA ASP A 48 -5.22 -3.49 -14.18
C ASP A 48 -4.07 -4.28 -13.52
N PRO A 49 -4.31 -4.90 -12.34
CA PRO A 49 -3.34 -5.77 -11.68
C PRO A 49 -2.75 -6.86 -12.57
N ALA A 50 -3.52 -7.38 -13.53
CA ALA A 50 -3.06 -8.45 -14.40
C ALA A 50 -2.01 -7.94 -15.38
N GLN A 51 -2.22 -6.76 -15.95
CA GLN A 51 -1.20 -6.10 -16.78
C GLN A 51 0.10 -5.90 -16.00
N TYR A 52 0.05 -5.42 -14.75
CA TYR A 52 1.26 -5.18 -13.97
C TYR A 52 2.05 -6.46 -13.65
N VAL A 53 1.35 -7.57 -13.38
CA VAL A 53 1.98 -8.88 -13.17
C VAL A 53 2.68 -9.33 -14.44
N ASN A 54 2.01 -9.23 -15.60
CA ASN A 54 2.55 -9.67 -16.89
C ASN A 54 3.75 -8.85 -17.37
N GLU A 55 3.82 -7.57 -17.01
CA GLU A 55 4.95 -6.68 -17.34
C GLU A 55 6.20 -6.91 -16.48
N SER A 56 6.13 -7.75 -15.45
CA SER A 56 7.27 -8.10 -14.60
C SER A 56 7.61 -9.58 -14.73
N ASP A 57 8.83 -9.87 -15.19
CA ASP A 57 9.31 -11.26 -15.32
C ASP A 57 9.27 -12.00 -13.97
N LEU A 58 9.60 -11.29 -12.87
CA LEU A 58 9.56 -11.84 -11.52
C LEU A 58 8.13 -12.19 -11.08
N LEU A 59 7.18 -11.28 -11.27
CA LEU A 59 5.79 -11.52 -10.87
C LEU A 59 5.13 -12.57 -11.76
N THR A 60 5.39 -12.53 -13.07
CA THR A 60 4.90 -13.52 -14.02
C THR A 60 5.38 -14.93 -13.67
N LYS A 61 6.66 -15.08 -13.29
CA LYS A 61 7.23 -16.37 -12.86
C LYS A 61 6.48 -16.98 -11.67
N PHE A 62 6.04 -16.15 -10.73
CA PHE A 62 5.33 -16.57 -9.51
C PHE A 62 3.82 -16.28 -9.56
N GLN A 63 3.24 -16.07 -10.74
CA GLN A 63 1.82 -15.69 -10.90
C GLN A 63 0.85 -16.70 -10.26
N HIS A 64 1.24 -17.97 -10.16
CA HIS A 64 0.44 -19.02 -9.53
C HIS A 64 0.18 -18.78 -8.03
N ASN A 65 0.99 -17.92 -7.40
CA ASN A 65 0.86 -17.54 -5.99
C ASN A 65 0.38 -16.08 -5.81
N ILE A 66 -0.08 -15.44 -6.90
CA ILE A 66 -0.63 -14.09 -6.93
C ILE A 66 -2.12 -14.18 -7.31
N PHE A 67 -2.99 -13.89 -6.35
CA PHE A 67 -4.44 -13.97 -6.50
C PHE A 67 -5.00 -12.60 -6.78
N LEU A 68 -5.51 -12.38 -7.99
CA LEU A 68 -6.15 -11.14 -8.37
C LEU A 68 -7.66 -11.23 -8.11
N VAL A 69 -8.15 -10.42 -7.18
CA VAL A 69 -9.55 -10.37 -6.76
C VAL A 69 -10.21 -9.13 -7.33
N LYS A 70 -11.26 -9.34 -8.13
CA LYS A 70 -12.01 -8.23 -8.71
C LYS A 70 -12.99 -7.64 -7.71
N GLU A 71 -12.88 -6.34 -7.46
CA GLU A 71 -13.89 -5.56 -6.75
C GLU A 71 -15.02 -5.17 -7.73
N TRP A 72 -16.19 -5.78 -7.56
CA TRP A 72 -17.36 -5.51 -8.42
C TRP A 72 -18.14 -4.27 -8.01
N ILE A 73 -18.16 -3.98 -6.71
CA ILE A 73 -18.81 -2.79 -6.13
C ILE A 73 -17.69 -1.89 -5.65
N GLN A 74 -17.44 -0.83 -6.40
CA GLN A 74 -16.33 0.09 -6.13
C GLN A 74 -16.55 0.81 -4.80
N ASN A 75 -15.56 0.71 -3.91
CA ASN A 75 -15.51 1.49 -2.68
C ASN A 75 -14.31 2.43 -2.70
N GLU A 76 -14.51 3.62 -3.29
CA GLU A 76 -13.47 4.64 -3.46
C GLU A 76 -13.31 5.53 -2.22
N ILE A 77 -13.31 4.91 -1.04
CA ILE A 77 -12.94 5.59 0.21
C ILE A 77 -11.42 5.50 0.38
N SER A 78 -10.75 6.65 0.48
CA SER A 78 -9.32 6.73 0.78
C SER A 78 -9.07 7.48 2.08
N ALA A 79 -8.01 7.07 2.81
CA ALA A 79 -7.62 7.76 4.03
C ALA A 79 -7.30 9.25 3.78
N THR A 80 -6.73 9.58 2.62
CA THR A 80 -6.46 10.98 2.21
C THR A 80 -7.74 11.82 2.14
N GLN A 81 -8.80 11.32 1.52
CA GLN A 81 -10.08 12.02 1.45
C GLN A 81 -10.75 12.16 2.82
N ILE A 82 -10.64 11.13 3.67
CA ILE A 82 -11.15 11.19 5.05
C ILE A 82 -10.46 12.28 5.86
N ARG A 83 -9.12 12.32 5.86
CA ARG A 83 -8.36 13.36 6.58
C ARG A 83 -8.65 14.75 6.04
N TYR A 84 -8.74 14.90 4.71
CA TYR A 84 -9.11 16.16 4.08
C TYR A 84 -10.52 16.65 4.49
N ALA A 85 -11.52 15.76 4.48
CA ALA A 85 -12.88 16.08 4.90
C ALA A 85 -12.92 16.52 6.37
N LEU A 86 -12.22 15.80 7.25
CA LEU A 86 -12.15 16.11 8.68
C LEU A 86 -11.47 17.47 8.94
N CYS A 87 -10.36 17.77 8.25
CA CYS A 87 -9.68 19.07 8.38
C CYS A 87 -10.57 20.25 7.98
N ARG A 88 -11.57 20.02 7.12
CA ARG A 88 -12.56 21.02 6.67
C ARG A 88 -13.84 21.03 7.48
N GLY A 89 -13.93 20.23 8.55
CA GLY A 89 -15.15 20.09 9.37
C GLY A 89 -16.31 19.41 8.64
N LEU A 90 -16.03 18.65 7.57
CA LEU A 90 -17.05 17.90 6.84
C LEU A 90 -17.35 16.58 7.56
N SER A 91 -18.60 16.12 7.45
CA SER A 91 -19.01 14.83 8.00
C SER A 91 -18.37 13.67 7.22
N VAL A 92 -17.84 12.69 7.96
CA VAL A 92 -17.36 11.40 7.43
C VAL A 92 -18.26 10.24 7.86
N LYS A 93 -19.48 10.54 8.32
CA LYS A 93 -20.47 9.52 8.70
C LYS A 93 -20.74 8.58 7.53
N TYR A 94 -20.85 7.29 7.82
CA TYR A 94 -21.01 6.19 6.85
C TYR A 94 -19.77 5.87 5.99
N LEU A 95 -18.69 6.65 6.08
CA LEU A 95 -17.43 6.32 5.41
C LEU A 95 -16.47 5.55 6.31
N VAL A 96 -16.61 5.71 7.62
CA VAL A 96 -15.86 4.99 8.66
C VAL A 96 -16.81 4.64 9.81
N PRO A 97 -16.49 3.63 10.65
CA PRO A 97 -17.33 3.26 11.79
C PRO A 97 -17.52 4.41 12.79
N ASP A 98 -18.71 4.51 13.40
CA ASP A 98 -19.04 5.59 14.35
C ASP A 98 -18.06 5.67 15.53
N SER A 99 -17.59 4.54 16.03
CA SER A 99 -16.57 4.50 17.09
C SER A 99 -15.24 5.14 16.68
N VAL A 100 -14.86 5.01 15.41
CA VAL A 100 -13.66 5.65 14.84
C VAL A 100 -13.87 7.16 14.72
N ILE A 101 -15.06 7.61 14.32
CA ILE A 101 -15.41 9.03 14.27
C ILE A 101 -15.31 9.64 15.68
N SER A 102 -15.92 8.99 16.68
CA SER A 102 -15.85 9.45 18.07
C SER A 102 -14.41 9.51 18.57
N TYR A 103 -13.60 8.52 18.25
CA TYR A 103 -12.19 8.48 18.64
C TYR A 103 -11.39 9.62 18.01
N ILE A 104 -11.54 9.84 16.70
CA ILE A 104 -10.88 10.94 15.98
C ILE A 104 -11.25 12.30 16.59
N ALA A 105 -12.54 12.51 16.87
CA ALA A 105 -13.04 13.76 17.44
C ALA A 105 -12.53 13.99 18.87
N HIS A 106 -12.51 12.95 19.70
CA HIS A 106 -12.05 13.04 21.09
C HIS A 106 -10.56 13.36 21.19
N HIS A 107 -9.74 12.82 20.29
CA HIS A 107 -8.28 12.98 20.31
C HIS A 107 -7.76 14.06 19.34
N ASN A 108 -8.63 14.71 18.56
CA ASN A 108 -8.27 15.70 17.56
C ASN A 108 -7.13 15.24 16.62
N ILE A 109 -7.25 14.03 16.08
CA ILE A 109 -6.14 13.30 15.42
C ILE A 109 -5.72 13.95 14.09
N TYR A 110 -6.69 14.46 13.33
CA TYR A 110 -6.47 14.97 11.98
C TYR A 110 -6.73 16.48 11.91
N THR A 111 -5.65 17.23 11.76
CA THR A 111 -5.57 18.69 11.68
C THR A 111 -4.63 19.13 10.56
N GLU A 112 -4.64 20.42 10.19
CA GLU A 112 -3.68 20.99 9.24
C GLU A 112 -2.22 20.82 9.67
N GLU A 113 -1.96 20.81 10.97
CA GLU A 113 -0.62 20.51 11.52
C GLU A 113 -0.26 19.04 11.33
N SER A 114 -1.20 18.12 11.58
CA SER A 114 -0.96 16.69 11.43
C SER A 114 -0.67 16.27 9.98
N GLU A 115 -1.28 16.94 8.99
CA GLU A 115 -1.02 16.66 7.56
C GLU A 115 0.38 17.09 7.13
N ARG A 116 0.96 18.10 7.78
CA ARG A 116 2.33 18.57 7.53
C ARG A 116 3.39 17.76 8.27
N LYS A 117 2.98 16.71 8.99
CA LYS A 117 3.92 15.83 9.69
C LYS A 117 4.82 15.13 8.66
N ASN A 118 6.13 15.25 8.84
CA ASN A 118 7.17 14.75 7.94
C ASN A 118 7.24 15.49 6.58
N GLU A 119 6.68 16.69 6.47
CA GLU A 119 6.85 17.53 5.28
C GLU A 119 8.34 17.77 5.00
N GLY A 120 8.75 17.55 3.75
CA GLY A 120 10.15 17.64 3.32
C GLY A 120 11.03 16.44 3.68
N ASP A 121 10.52 15.45 4.42
CA ASP A 121 11.29 14.26 4.80
C ASP A 121 11.06 13.10 3.80
N LEU A 122 12.11 12.30 3.58
CA LEU A 122 12.02 11.14 2.69
C LEU A 122 11.35 9.95 3.39
N LEU A 123 10.61 9.14 2.62
CA LEU A 123 10.10 7.87 3.10
C LEU A 123 11.26 6.95 3.51
N GLN A 124 11.11 6.24 4.63
CA GLN A 124 12.18 5.40 5.17
C GLN A 124 12.78 4.39 4.16
N PRO A 125 12.01 3.67 3.34
CA PRO A 125 12.59 2.75 2.37
C PRO A 125 13.50 3.46 1.35
N LEU A 126 13.17 4.70 0.98
CA LEU A 126 13.95 5.52 0.05
C LEU A 126 15.22 6.09 0.69
N LYS A 127 15.20 6.37 2.00
CA LYS A 127 16.39 6.84 2.74
C LYS A 127 17.54 5.82 2.72
N LEU A 128 17.21 4.54 2.88
CA LEU A 128 18.19 3.45 3.00
C LEU A 128 18.97 3.20 1.69
N HIS A 129 18.39 3.52 0.54
CA HIS A 129 19.03 3.30 -0.77
C HIS A 129 19.95 4.44 -1.19
N ASN A 130 19.76 5.66 -0.64
CA ASN A 130 20.65 6.78 -0.91
C ASN A 130 22.00 6.66 -0.19
N THR A 131 22.11 5.84 0.87
CA THR A 131 23.36 5.68 1.62
C THR A 131 24.39 4.79 0.88
N THR A 132 23.94 3.96 -0.06
CA THR A 132 24.82 3.10 -0.88
C THR A 132 25.45 3.81 -2.09
N VAL A 133 25.05 5.05 -2.39
CA VAL A 133 25.63 5.87 -3.48
C VAL A 133 26.52 6.96 -2.88
N ASN A 134 27.56 6.56 -2.16
CA ASN A 134 28.77 7.37 -1.99
C ASN A 134 30.02 6.47 -2.05
N PRO A 135 30.32 5.84 -3.20
CA PRO A 135 31.69 5.44 -3.47
C PRO A 135 32.45 6.66 -4.00
N LEU A 136 33.59 6.97 -3.36
CA LEU A 136 34.59 8.00 -3.71
C LEU A 136 34.46 9.34 -2.97
N ASN A 137 34.91 9.34 -1.71
CA ASN A 137 35.86 10.36 -1.27
C ASN A 137 37.22 9.65 -1.10
N ASP A 138 37.92 9.46 -2.22
CA ASP A 138 39.37 9.32 -2.29
C ASP A 138 39.91 10.47 -3.17
#